data_AF-A0A7Y5WA33-F1
#
_entry.id   AF-A0A7Y5WA33-F1
#
_cell.length_a   1.000
_cell.length_b   1.000
_cell.length_c   1.000
_cell.angle_alpha   90.00
_cell.angle_beta   90.00
_cell.angle_gamma   90.00
#
_symmetry.space_group_name_H-M   'P 1'
#
loop_
_entity.id
_entity.type
_entity.pdbx_description
1 polymer ?
#
loop_
_entity_poly.entity_id
_entity_poly.type
_entity_poly.pdbx_seq_one_letter_code
_entity_poly.pdbx_strand_id
1 'polypeptide(L)'
;ERLGAALAKAAIVAPRSPVVSNVTALPHAGEGARPIEQTIRARLVEQLTSPVRWAQSCAWMIANLSGEFAELCPGKTLAGLMRRIDKATKVTPHDIP
;
A
#
# COMPACT_ATOMS: atom_id res chain seq x y z
N GLU A 1 17.55 1.89 11.95
CA GLU A 1 17.39 1.65 13.41
C GLU A 1 16.28 2.46 14.07
N ARG A 2 16.26 3.80 13.97
CA ARG A 2 15.25 4.66 14.64
C ARG A 2 13.80 4.31 14.31
N LEU A 3 13.48 4.01 13.04
CA LEU A 3 12.12 3.63 12.64
C LEU A 3 11.66 2.31 13.29
N GLY A 4 12.53 1.29 13.34
CA GLY A 4 12.18 0.01 13.96
C GLY A 4 11.84 0.16 15.44
N ALA A 5 12.63 0.95 16.17
CA ALA A 5 12.37 1.25 17.59
C ALA A 5 11.07 2.04 17.80
N ALA A 6 10.77 2.99 16.92
CA ALA A 6 9.50 3.73 16.96
C ALA A 6 8.31 2.81 16.65
N LEU A 7 8.43 1.97 15.62
CA LEU A 7 7.41 0.99 15.26
C LEU A 7 7.17 0.01 16.41
N ALA A 8 8.18 -0.47 17.13
CA ALA A 8 7.97 -1.37 18.27
C ALA A 8 7.03 -0.79 19.35
N LYS A 9 6.95 0.54 19.48
CA LYS A 9 6.09 1.24 20.43
C LYS A 9 4.72 1.62 19.86
N ALA A 10 4.56 1.63 18.54
CA ALA A 10 3.31 2.01 17.90
C ALA A 10 2.28 0.88 18.00
N ALA A 11 1.02 1.18 18.32
CA ALA A 11 -0.07 0.22 18.17
C ALA A 11 -0.31 -0.06 16.68
N ILE A 12 -0.18 -1.31 16.27
CA ILE A 12 -0.53 -1.79 14.93
C ILE A 12 -1.49 -2.94 15.13
N VAL A 13 -2.63 -2.86 14.46
CA VAL A 13 -3.69 -3.87 14.49
C VAL A 13 -3.95 -4.35 13.07
N ALA A 14 -4.53 -5.54 12.92
CA ALA A 14 -4.97 -6.05 11.63
C ALA A 14 -5.84 -5.01 10.88
N PRO A 15 -5.50 -4.63 9.64
CA PRO A 15 -6.31 -3.73 8.84
C PRO A 15 -7.69 -4.33 8.55
N ARG A 16 -8.73 -3.48 8.57
CA ARG A 16 -10.11 -3.88 8.21
C ARG A 16 -10.35 -3.97 6.70
N SER A 17 -9.41 -3.47 5.91
CA SER A 17 -9.42 -3.49 4.46
C SER A 17 -8.04 -3.92 3.95
N PRO A 18 -7.94 -4.51 2.74
CA PRO A 18 -6.65 -4.85 2.15
C PRO A 18 -5.75 -3.61 2.07
N VAL A 19 -4.53 -3.72 2.58
CA VAL A 19 -3.47 -2.71 2.43
C VAL A 19 -2.32 -3.35 1.68
N VAL A 20 -2.09 -2.88 0.44
CA VAL A 20 -1.06 -3.42 -0.44
C VAL A 20 0.31 -2.88 -0.03
N SER A 21 1.26 -3.78 0.23
CA SER A 21 2.61 -3.42 0.65
C SER A 21 3.46 -2.94 -0.53
N ASN A 22 4.18 -1.83 -0.35
CA ASN A 22 5.17 -1.34 -1.31
C ASN A 22 6.28 -2.36 -1.62
N VAL A 23 6.57 -3.25 -0.67
CA VAL A 23 7.64 -4.25 -0.75
C VAL A 23 7.23 -5.48 -1.55
N THR A 24 6.00 -5.97 -1.37
CA THR A 24 5.54 -7.22 -1.98
C THR A 24 4.61 -7.02 -3.15
N ALA A 25 4.01 -5.84 -3.29
CA ALA A 25 2.88 -5.57 -4.18
C ALA A 25 1.66 -6.49 -3.94
N LEU A 26 1.51 -6.99 -2.71
CA LEU A 26 0.41 -7.82 -2.26
C LEU A 26 -0.17 -7.25 -0.96
N PRO A 27 -1.43 -7.56 -0.60
CA PRO A 27 -1.96 -7.26 0.72
C PRO A 27 -1.07 -7.80 1.82
N HIS A 28 -0.94 -7.05 2.92
CA HIS A 28 -0.34 -7.59 4.12
C HIS A 28 -1.10 -8.84 4.60
N ALA A 29 -0.35 -9.85 5.02
CA ALA A 29 -0.87 -11.09 5.57
C ALA A 29 0.06 -11.60 6.69
N GLY A 30 -0.43 -12.55 7.49
CA GLY A 30 0.44 -13.34 8.36
C GLY A 30 1.42 -14.19 7.53
N GLU A 31 2.55 -14.56 8.13
CA GLU A 31 3.59 -15.36 7.47
C GLU A 31 3.97 -16.55 8.38
N GLY A 32 3.46 -17.74 8.06
CA GLY A 32 3.58 -18.90 8.94
C GLY A 32 2.93 -18.65 10.30
N ALA A 33 3.69 -18.80 11.38
CA ALA A 33 3.24 -18.50 12.74
C ALA A 33 3.26 -16.99 13.09
N ARG A 34 3.78 -16.13 12.20
CA ARG A 34 3.89 -14.69 12.45
C ARG A 34 2.55 -13.97 12.19
N PRO A 35 1.97 -13.28 13.18
CA PRO A 35 0.76 -12.48 13.00
C PRO A 35 0.94 -11.31 12.02
N ILE A 36 -0.16 -10.86 11.39
CA ILE A 36 -0.15 -9.80 10.38
C ILE A 36 0.47 -8.49 10.89
N GLU A 37 0.28 -8.14 12.16
CA GLU A 37 0.81 -6.93 12.78
C GLU A 37 2.35 -6.94 12.78
N GLN A 38 2.95 -8.09 13.09
CA GLN A 38 4.40 -8.24 13.07
C GLN A 38 4.95 -8.23 11.64
N THR A 39 4.23 -8.83 10.69
CA THR A 39 4.60 -8.76 9.27
C THR A 39 4.52 -7.33 8.74
N ILE A 40 3.50 -6.56 9.11
CA ILE A 40 3.39 -5.12 8.77
C ILE A 40 4.59 -4.36 9.34
N ARG A 41 4.94 -4.54 10.62
CA ARG A 41 6.11 -3.88 11.23
C ARG A 41 7.39 -4.17 10.45
N ALA A 42 7.63 -5.44 10.12
CA ALA A 42 8.81 -5.84 9.35
C ALA A 42 8.84 -5.17 7.98
N ARG A 43 7.71 -5.19 7.25
CA ARG A 43 7.59 -4.59 5.91
C ARG A 43 7.73 -3.06 5.93
N LEU A 44 7.26 -2.39 6.98
CA LEU A 44 7.44 -0.93 7.15
C LEU A 44 8.88 -0.52 7.44
N VAL A 45 9.72 -1.42 7.97
CA VAL A 45 11.17 -1.19 8.06
C VAL A 45 11.83 -1.48 6.72
N GLU A 46 11.51 -2.63 6.13
CA GLU A 46 12.07 -3.10 4.86
C GLU A 46 11.84 -2.11 3.71
N GLN A 47 10.67 -1.47 3.66
CA GLN A 47 10.32 -0.49 2.61
C GLN A 47 11.29 0.69 2.52
N LEU A 48 12.04 1.02 3.57
CA LEU A 48 12.98 2.14 3.53
C LEU A 48 14.14 1.90 2.56
N THR A 49 14.47 0.63 2.32
CA THR A 49 15.60 0.20 1.48
C THR A 49 15.16 -0.64 0.27
N SER A 50 13.86 -0.94 0.17
CA SER A 50 13.29 -1.69 -0.95
C SER A 50 12.66 -0.74 -1.98
N PRO A 51 12.71 -1.08 -3.27
CA PRO A 51 12.01 -0.30 -4.30
C PRO A 51 10.49 -0.31 -4.05
N VAL A 52 9.84 0.81 -4.33
CA VAL A 52 8.37 0.88 -4.33
C VAL A 52 7.83 0.16 -5.56
N ARG A 53 7.18 -0.99 -5.35
CA ARG A 53 6.61 -1.82 -6.42
C ARG A 53 5.26 -1.30 -6.90
N TRP A 54 5.19 -0.04 -7.29
CA TRP A 54 3.96 0.68 -7.62
C TRP A 54 3.17 0.04 -8.77
N ALA A 55 3.84 -0.25 -9.89
CA ALA A 55 3.17 -0.82 -11.07
C ALA A 55 2.54 -2.19 -10.77
N GLN A 56 3.25 -3.03 -10.03
CA GLN A 56 2.75 -4.34 -9.61
C GLN A 56 1.60 -4.20 -8.60
N SER A 57 1.68 -3.22 -7.70
CA SER A 57 0.62 -2.94 -6.73
C SER A 57 -0.67 -2.52 -7.44
N CYS A 58 -0.57 -1.62 -8.42
CA CYS A 58 -1.72 -1.22 -9.24
C CYS A 58 -2.30 -2.39 -10.04
N ALA A 59 -1.46 -3.20 -10.69
CA ALA A 59 -1.92 -4.37 -11.42
C ALA A 59 -2.67 -5.36 -10.52
N TRP A 60 -2.17 -5.59 -9.30
CA TRP A 60 -2.87 -6.41 -8.32
C TRP A 60 -4.21 -5.80 -7.93
N MET A 61 -4.25 -4.50 -7.62
CA MET A 61 -5.50 -3.82 -7.24
C MET A 61 -6.54 -3.86 -8.35
N ILE A 62 -6.16 -3.55 -9.60
CA ILE A 62 -7.06 -3.58 -10.76
C ILE A 62 -7.64 -4.98 -10.99
N ALA A 63 -6.84 -6.03 -10.77
CA ALA A 63 -7.27 -7.41 -10.98
C ALA A 63 -8.13 -7.97 -9.84
N ASN A 64 -8.01 -7.46 -8.61
CA ASN A 64 -8.58 -8.08 -7.41
C ASN A 64 -9.60 -7.22 -6.67
N LEU A 65 -9.62 -5.91 -6.90
CA LEU A 65 -10.55 -4.98 -6.27
C LEU A 65 -11.55 -4.49 -7.31
N SER A 66 -12.83 -4.52 -6.93
CA SER A 66 -13.90 -3.89 -7.71
C SER A 66 -14.16 -2.48 -7.19
N GLY A 67 -14.58 -1.60 -8.09
CA GLY A 67 -14.98 -0.22 -7.75
C GLY A 67 -14.12 0.86 -8.39
N GLU A 68 -14.38 2.10 -7.99
CA GLU A 68 -13.64 3.27 -8.45
C GLU A 68 -12.42 3.51 -7.54
N PHE A 69 -11.32 3.96 -8.14
CA PHE A 69 -10.14 4.38 -7.38
C PHE A 69 -10.25 5.85 -6.98
N ALA A 70 -9.81 6.16 -5.78
CA ALA A 70 -9.74 7.52 -5.26
C ALA A 70 -8.29 7.88 -4.86
N GLU A 71 -7.81 9.05 -5.27
CA GLU A 71 -6.54 9.61 -4.77
C GLU A 71 -6.85 10.63 -3.68
N LEU A 72 -6.65 10.24 -2.42
CA LEU A 72 -6.95 11.06 -1.22
C LEU A 72 -5.77 11.97 -0.85
N CYS A 73 -5.25 12.71 -1.82
CA CYS A 73 -4.10 13.59 -1.67
C CYS A 73 -4.24 14.82 -2.58
N PRO A 74 -3.59 15.95 -2.26
CA PRO A 74 -3.50 17.07 -3.18
C PRO A 74 -2.83 16.68 -4.50
N GLY A 75 -3.42 17.12 -5.62
CA GLY A 75 -2.89 16.86 -6.96
C GLY A 75 -3.48 15.61 -7.62
N LYS A 76 -2.74 15.06 -8.60
CA LYS A 76 -3.19 13.94 -9.45
C LYS A 76 -2.06 13.00 -9.86
N THR A 77 -1.04 12.90 -9.02
CA THR A 77 0.21 12.21 -9.35
C THR A 77 -0.04 10.71 -9.45
N LEU A 78 -0.67 10.11 -8.43
CA LEU A 78 -0.95 8.67 -8.42
C LEU A 78 -1.97 8.30 -9.50
N ALA A 79 -3.00 9.14 -9.71
CA ALA A 79 -3.94 8.99 -10.83
C ALA A 79 -3.23 8.98 -12.19
N GLY A 80 -2.24 9.88 -12.37
CA GLY A 80 -1.40 9.91 -13.55
C GLY A 80 -0.54 8.66 -13.73
N LEU A 81 0.08 8.17 -12.65
CA LEU A 81 0.89 6.95 -12.67
C LEU A 81 0.04 5.71 -12.95
N MET A 82 -1.13 5.59 -12.31
CA MET A 82 -2.03 4.45 -12.50
C MET A 82 -2.57 4.38 -13.93
N ARG A 83 -2.92 5.53 -14.54
CA ARG A 83 -3.34 5.58 -15.95
C ARG A 83 -2.25 5.18 -16.96
N ARG A 84 -0.97 5.32 -16.59
CA ARG A 84 0.15 4.82 -17.41
C ARG A 84 0.28 3.30 -17.36
N ILE A 85 -0.24 2.66 -16.30
CA ILE A 85 -0.25 1.21 -16.13
C ILE A 85 -1.48 0.61 -16.82
N ASP A 86 -2.65 1.21 -16.60
CA ASP A 86 -3.88 0.86 -17.31
C ASP A 86 -4.67 2.12 -17.69
N LYS A 87 -4.87 2.32 -18.99
CA LYS A 87 -5.53 3.52 -19.53
C LYS A 87 -7.03 3.57 -19.21
N ALA A 88 -7.66 2.42 -19.00
CA ALA A 88 -9.10 2.32 -18.71
C ALA A 88 -9.42 2.64 -17.25
N THR A 89 -8.42 2.55 -16.35
CA THR A 89 -8.60 2.84 -14.94
C THR A 89 -8.95 4.32 -14.71
N LYS A 90 -10.12 4.54 -14.12
CA LYS A 90 -10.57 5.84 -13.64
C LYS A 90 -10.15 6.03 -12.18
N VAL A 91 -9.47 7.14 -11.90
CA VAL A 91 -9.09 7.57 -10.54
C VAL A 91 -9.66 8.95 -10.29
N THR A 92 -10.48 9.08 -9.25
CA THR A 92 -11.08 10.35 -8.83
C THR A 92 -10.16 11.02 -7.81
N PRO A 93 -9.59 12.21 -8.09
CA PRO A 93 -8.82 12.95 -7.10
C PRO A 93 -9.75 13.58 -6.06
N HIS A 94 -9.34 13.52 -4.79
CA HIS A 94 -9.97 14.22 -3.68
C HIS A 94 -8.90 15.09 -3.01
N ASP A 95 -8.80 16.33 -3.48
CA ASP A 95 -7.77 17.30 -3.10
C ASP A 95 -8.27 18.37 -2.10
N ILE A 96 -9.47 18.16 -1.54
CA ILE A 96 -10.11 19.04 -0.55
C ILE A 96 -10.03 18.37 0.84
N PRO A 97 -9.60 19.09 1.90
CA PRO A 97 -9.59 18.59 3.28
C PRO A 97 -10.96 18.18 3.82
#